data_AF-B8MND0-F1
#
_entry.id   AF-B8MND0-F1
#
_cell.length_a   1.000
_cell.length_b   1.000
_cell.length_c   1.000
_cell.angle_alpha   90.00
_cell.angle_beta   90.00
_cell.angle_gamma   90.00
#
_symmetry.space_group_name_H-M   'P 1'
#
loop_
_entity.id
_entity.type
_entity.pdbx_description
1 polymer ?
#
loop_
_entity_poly.entity_id
_entity_poly.type
_entity_poly.pdbx_seq_one_letter_code
_entity_poly.pdbx_strand_id
1 'polypeptide(L)'
;MKPEKLTSTPCPKFNQIKQCIMATQPTNSTPNRRMTLYSYFRSSCSTRVRFALHLKGLNHLITYKYVDCARDEHLKAEYEQMSLSNTLPCLVIYEFDGEEHDNIQAGIPKSRTTITQSLAILEYLEELFPDTTPHLIPPPSLLVSSSVEEKNVALLKRAQIKNLALVVVADWQPLANLSPVRHVTSLALEYATITHSVPGSEEGKTSDVSQVIDGWLEWSHTRGLKAYERYARSTAGRYSVGDELTLADIVLVPAVENWVRGDWGRKIEVLKREYPNIYRIFENTRELDAYKKAHWTAQSDNKVGLNNPVFNIGGTAVQK
;
A
#
# COMPACT_ATOMS: atom_id res chain seq x y z
N MET A 1 -58.59 8.98 37.89
CA MET A 1 -57.24 8.67 37.36
C MET A 1 -57.40 8.07 35.98
N LYS A 2 -57.03 8.84 34.94
CA LYS A 2 -57.01 8.42 33.53
C LYS A 2 -55.54 8.34 33.08
N PRO A 3 -55.16 7.44 32.16
CA PRO A 3 -53.76 7.26 31.78
C PRO A 3 -53.28 8.43 30.90
N GLU A 4 -52.15 9.03 31.28
CA GLU A 4 -51.43 10.00 30.44
C GLU A 4 -50.78 9.30 29.24
N LYS A 5 -51.08 9.78 28.04
CA LYS A 5 -50.43 9.39 26.79
C LYS A 5 -49.04 10.04 26.75
N LEU A 6 -47.99 9.22 26.78
CA LEU A 6 -46.64 9.62 26.39
C LEU A 6 -46.62 9.90 24.87
N THR A 7 -46.62 11.19 24.51
CA THR A 7 -46.30 11.63 23.15
C THR A 7 -44.78 11.69 23.00
N SER A 8 -44.21 10.78 22.21
CA SER A 8 -42.80 10.81 21.83
C SER A 8 -42.53 11.96 20.87
N THR A 9 -41.79 12.97 21.31
CA THR A 9 -41.17 13.97 20.43
C THR A 9 -40.01 13.33 19.67
N PRO A 10 -39.94 13.41 18.32
CA PRO A 10 -38.79 12.90 17.59
C PRO A 10 -37.54 13.75 17.84
N CYS A 11 -36.46 13.10 18.27
CA CYS A 11 -35.13 13.70 18.37
C CYS A 11 -34.62 14.11 16.97
N PRO A 12 -34.16 15.34 16.74
CA PRO A 12 -33.72 15.79 15.42
C PRO A 12 -32.28 15.34 15.17
N LYS A 13 -32.06 14.07 14.81
CA LYS A 13 -30.71 13.54 14.50
C LYS A 13 -30.64 12.51 13.36
N PHE A 14 -31.40 12.68 12.28
CA PHE A 14 -31.24 11.79 11.11
C PHE A 14 -31.18 12.46 9.72
N ASN A 15 -31.40 13.77 9.60
CA ASN A 15 -31.41 14.45 8.29
C ASN A 15 -30.34 15.53 8.06
N GLN A 16 -29.34 15.68 8.93
CA GLN A 16 -28.24 16.65 8.73
C GLN A 16 -26.89 16.05 8.28
N ILE A 17 -26.82 14.74 7.98
CA ILE A 17 -25.59 14.09 7.47
C ILE A 17 -25.74 13.69 5.99
N LYS A 18 -26.36 14.56 5.17
CA LYS A 18 -26.44 14.35 3.71
C LYS A 18 -26.08 15.58 2.87
N GLN A 19 -25.53 16.64 3.46
CA GLN A 19 -25.21 17.88 2.72
C GLN A 19 -23.82 18.49 2.98
N CYS A 20 -22.81 17.68 3.31
CA CYS A 20 -21.41 18.14 3.32
C CYS A 20 -20.49 17.27 2.44
N ILE A 21 -20.93 16.97 1.21
CA ILE A 21 -20.02 16.60 0.12
C ILE A 21 -20.20 17.65 -0.98
N MET A 22 -19.86 18.90 -0.66
CA MET A 22 -19.37 19.83 -1.66
C MET A 22 -17.86 19.73 -1.52
N ALA A 23 -17.23 18.98 -2.43
CA ALA A 23 -15.78 18.98 -2.55
C ALA A 23 -15.36 20.42 -2.86
N THR A 24 -14.90 21.16 -1.86
CA THR A 24 -14.12 22.36 -2.10
C THR A 24 -12.92 21.92 -2.90
N GLN A 25 -12.87 22.30 -4.18
CA GLN A 25 -11.69 22.05 -4.99
C GLN A 25 -10.48 22.65 -4.27
N PRO A 26 -9.34 21.95 -4.20
CA PRO A 26 -8.16 22.47 -3.52
C PRO A 26 -7.80 23.83 -4.11
N THR A 27 -7.93 24.90 -3.31
CA THR A 27 -7.67 26.28 -3.74
C THR A 27 -6.19 26.64 -3.72
N ASN A 28 -5.31 25.70 -3.39
CA ASN A 28 -3.88 25.91 -3.53
C ASN A 28 -3.55 25.78 -5.01
N SER A 29 -3.25 26.92 -5.65
CA SER A 29 -2.54 27.01 -6.91
C SER A 29 -1.25 26.19 -6.76
N THR A 30 -1.31 24.90 -7.08
CA THR A 30 -0.09 24.10 -7.18
C THR A 30 0.75 24.76 -8.27
N PRO A 31 2.05 25.04 -8.03
CA PRO A 31 2.94 25.39 -9.12
C PRO A 31 2.74 24.37 -10.24
N ASN A 32 2.80 24.83 -11.49
CA ASN A 32 2.55 24.05 -12.70
C ASN A 32 3.30 22.71 -12.65
N ARG A 33 2.62 21.67 -12.16
CA ARG A 33 3.18 20.38 -11.76
C ARG A 33 2.41 19.27 -12.43
N ARG A 34 3.10 18.48 -13.22
CA ARG A 34 2.57 17.23 -13.77
C ARG A 34 3.13 16.06 -12.99
N MET A 35 2.23 15.22 -12.46
CA MET A 35 2.60 14.03 -11.70
C MET A 35 2.31 12.77 -12.52
N THR A 36 3.33 11.91 -12.65
CA THR A 36 3.22 10.61 -13.31
C THR A 36 3.52 9.48 -12.34
N LEU A 37 2.56 8.58 -12.11
CA LEU A 37 2.73 7.41 -11.26
C LEU A 37 2.99 6.17 -12.12
N TYR A 38 4.21 5.64 -12.02
CA TYR A 38 4.55 4.33 -12.54
C TYR A 38 4.02 3.26 -11.57
N SER A 39 3.21 2.35 -12.08
CA SER A 39 2.38 1.43 -11.30
C SER A 39 2.37 0.03 -11.91
N TYR A 40 2.08 -0.97 -11.08
CA TYR A 40 1.77 -2.33 -11.51
C TYR A 40 0.57 -2.83 -10.72
N PHE A 41 -0.42 -3.45 -11.38
CA PHE A 41 -1.68 -3.82 -10.73
C PHE A 41 -1.50 -4.69 -9.48
N ARG A 42 -0.61 -5.69 -9.53
CA ARG A 42 -0.34 -6.62 -8.41
C ARG A 42 0.67 -6.11 -7.39
N SER A 43 1.32 -4.97 -7.63
CA SER A 43 2.23 -4.39 -6.65
C SER A 43 1.45 -3.88 -5.44
N SER A 44 1.66 -4.49 -4.28
CA SER A 44 1.06 -4.03 -3.02
C SER A 44 1.49 -2.60 -2.70
N CYS A 45 2.75 -2.24 -2.94
CA CYS A 45 3.26 -0.89 -2.78
C CYS A 45 2.54 0.12 -3.69
N SER A 46 2.23 -0.26 -4.93
CA SER A 46 1.48 0.60 -5.85
C SER A 46 0.03 0.76 -5.41
N THR A 47 -0.60 -0.31 -4.90
CA THR A 47 -1.95 -0.25 -4.31
C THR A 47 -2.02 0.77 -3.17
N ARG A 48 -0.98 0.91 -2.33
CA ARG A 48 -0.95 1.92 -1.25
C ARG A 48 -1.22 3.33 -1.78
N VAL A 49 -0.50 3.70 -2.84
CA VAL A 49 -0.60 5.04 -3.45
C VAL A 49 -1.94 5.19 -4.18
N ARG A 50 -2.35 4.20 -4.97
CA ARG A 50 -3.67 4.23 -5.64
C ARG A 50 -4.81 4.37 -4.65
N PHE A 51 -4.73 3.67 -3.52
CA PHE A 51 -5.74 3.73 -2.48
C PHE A 51 -5.83 5.13 -1.88
N ALA A 52 -4.71 5.73 -1.48
CA ALA A 52 -4.71 7.10 -0.97
C ALA A 52 -5.23 8.12 -2.00
N LEU A 53 -4.85 7.98 -3.28
CA LEU A 53 -5.32 8.84 -4.36
C LEU A 53 -6.84 8.74 -4.57
N HIS A 54 -7.41 7.53 -4.58
CA HIS A 54 -8.85 7.35 -4.69
C HIS A 54 -9.59 7.86 -3.45
N LEU A 55 -9.04 7.62 -2.26
CA LEU A 55 -9.63 8.02 -1.00
C LEU A 55 -9.76 9.54 -0.88
N LYS A 56 -8.75 10.26 -1.35
CA LYS A 56 -8.70 11.73 -1.31
C LYS A 56 -9.27 12.40 -2.57
N GLY A 57 -9.76 11.62 -3.54
CA GLY A 57 -10.26 12.15 -4.82
C GLY A 57 -9.18 12.74 -5.74
N LEU A 58 -7.90 12.47 -5.49
CA LEU A 58 -6.75 13.05 -6.19
C LEU A 58 -6.35 12.32 -7.48
N ASN A 59 -7.06 11.24 -7.84
CA ASN A 59 -6.70 10.42 -8.99
C ASN A 59 -6.66 11.19 -10.32
N HIS A 60 -7.44 12.27 -10.45
CA HIS A 60 -7.48 13.11 -11.65
C HIS A 60 -6.21 13.94 -11.86
N LEU A 61 -5.39 14.12 -10.81
CA LEU A 61 -4.12 14.85 -10.87
C LEU A 61 -2.94 13.97 -11.29
N ILE A 62 -3.17 12.66 -11.50
CA ILE A 62 -2.12 11.67 -11.73
C ILE A 62 -2.26 11.08 -13.12
N THR A 63 -1.18 11.17 -13.90
CA THR A 63 -1.02 10.35 -15.11
C THR A 63 -0.45 8.98 -14.72
N TYR A 64 -1.12 7.90 -15.09
CA TYR A 64 -0.64 6.55 -14.84
C TYR A 64 0.23 6.03 -15.99
N LYS A 65 1.36 5.40 -15.64
CA LYS A 65 2.15 4.57 -16.56
C LYS A 65 2.29 3.17 -15.96
N TYR A 66 2.02 2.15 -16.74
CA TYR A 66 2.06 0.77 -16.27
C TYR A 66 3.37 0.09 -16.67
N VAL A 67 3.97 -0.64 -15.73
CA VAL A 67 5.25 -1.35 -15.93
C VAL A 67 5.00 -2.82 -15.58
N ASP A 68 5.12 -3.72 -16.55
CA ASP A 68 4.85 -5.14 -16.38
C ASP A 68 6.01 -5.84 -15.65
N CYS A 69 5.90 -5.96 -14.33
CA CYS A 69 6.85 -6.71 -13.53
C CYS A 69 6.93 -8.20 -13.89
N ALA A 70 5.86 -8.78 -14.45
CA ALA A 70 5.87 -10.17 -14.91
C ALA A 70 6.65 -10.35 -16.22
N ARG A 71 7.06 -9.26 -16.88
CA ARG A 71 7.96 -9.29 -18.05
C ARG A 71 9.28 -8.60 -17.78
N ASP A 72 9.59 -8.40 -16.50
CA ASP A 72 10.78 -7.73 -16.03
C ASP A 72 10.98 -6.34 -16.67
N GLU A 73 9.90 -5.65 -17.04
CA GLU A 73 9.99 -4.30 -17.64
C GLU A 73 10.62 -3.28 -16.69
N HIS A 74 10.47 -3.50 -15.39
CA HIS A 74 11.12 -2.74 -14.33
C HIS A 74 12.65 -2.90 -14.29
N LEU A 75 13.22 -3.89 -14.99
CA LEU A 75 14.67 -4.11 -15.09
C LEU A 75 15.26 -3.60 -16.41
N LYS A 76 14.42 -3.05 -17.31
CA LYS A 76 14.88 -2.53 -18.60
C LYS A 76 15.40 -1.10 -18.46
N ALA A 77 16.34 -0.74 -19.33
CA ALA A 77 17.00 0.57 -19.32
C ALA A 77 16.01 1.74 -19.43
N GLU A 78 14.87 1.57 -20.09
CA GLU A 78 13.83 2.60 -20.20
C GLU A 78 13.20 2.96 -18.86
N TYR A 79 13.06 1.97 -17.94
CA TYR A 79 12.51 2.22 -16.61
C TYR A 79 13.58 2.62 -15.60
N GLU A 80 14.80 2.09 -15.72
CA GLU A 80 15.93 2.42 -14.85
C GLU A 80 16.23 3.94 -14.83
N GLN A 81 16.06 4.60 -15.97
CA GLN A 81 16.15 6.06 -16.10
C GLN A 81 15.11 6.83 -15.25
N MET A 82 14.03 6.17 -14.85
CA MET A 82 12.96 6.73 -14.02
C MET A 82 13.13 6.35 -12.55
N SER A 83 13.52 5.11 -12.24
CA SER A 83 13.67 4.58 -10.88
C SER A 83 15.02 3.90 -10.70
N LEU A 84 15.94 4.55 -10.00
CA LEU A 84 17.30 4.00 -9.74
C LEU A 84 17.30 2.70 -8.92
N SER A 85 16.21 2.41 -8.21
CA SER A 85 16.05 1.16 -7.46
C SER A 85 15.33 0.07 -8.25
N ASN A 86 14.88 0.35 -9.48
CA ASN A 86 14.09 -0.58 -10.30
C ASN A 86 12.84 -1.12 -9.56
N THR A 87 12.27 -0.33 -8.64
CA THR A 87 11.08 -0.71 -7.88
C THR A 87 9.87 0.13 -8.25
N LEU A 88 8.67 -0.41 -7.98
CA LEU A 88 7.39 0.26 -8.09
C LEU A 88 6.73 0.38 -6.71
N PRO A 89 5.93 1.43 -6.46
CA PRO A 89 5.60 2.53 -7.37
C PRO A 89 6.75 3.53 -7.53
N CYS A 90 6.67 4.35 -8.57
CA CYS A 90 7.57 5.49 -8.75
C CYS A 90 6.73 6.71 -9.16
N LEU A 91 6.73 7.75 -8.33
CA LEU A 91 6.08 9.02 -8.62
C LEU A 91 7.12 9.98 -9.19
N VAL A 92 6.85 10.49 -10.39
CA VAL A 92 7.71 11.45 -11.09
C VAL A 92 6.95 12.76 -11.19
N ILE A 93 7.54 13.81 -10.63
CA ILE A 93 6.99 15.16 -10.57
C ILE A 93 7.80 16.02 -11.53
N TYR A 94 7.12 16.64 -12.48
CA TYR A 94 7.69 17.59 -13.42
C TYR A 94 7.20 18.97 -13.05
N GLU A 95 8.10 19.94 -12.90
CA GLU A 95 7.75 21.35 -12.69
C GLU A 95 8.04 22.16 -13.95
N PHE A 96 7.15 23.08 -14.29
CA PHE A 96 7.26 23.96 -15.45
C PHE A 96 7.29 25.43 -15.01
N ASP A 97 7.87 26.29 -15.83
CA ASP A 97 7.80 27.75 -15.62
C ASP A 97 6.43 28.29 -16.11
N GLY A 98 5.86 29.24 -15.37
CA GLY A 98 4.57 29.88 -15.69
C GLY A 98 3.32 29.09 -15.25
N GLU A 99 2.17 29.77 -15.16
CA GLU A 99 0.87 29.12 -14.91
C GLU A 99 0.44 28.34 -16.16
N GLU A 100 0.07 27.06 -15.99
CA GLU A 100 -0.47 26.25 -17.08
C GLU A 100 -1.86 26.81 -17.44
N HIS A 101 -1.98 27.44 -18.61
CA HIS A 101 -3.28 27.68 -19.21
C HIS A 101 -3.63 26.47 -20.06
N ASP A 102 -4.84 25.93 -19.85
CA ASP A 102 -5.38 24.78 -20.56
C ASP A 102 -5.05 24.85 -22.06
N ASN A 103 -4.34 23.82 -22.56
CA ASN A 103 -3.98 23.57 -23.97
C ASN A 103 -2.62 24.05 -24.51
N ILE A 104 -1.62 24.38 -23.69
CA ILE A 104 -0.24 24.48 -24.17
C ILE A 104 0.42 23.10 -24.10
N GLN A 105 0.98 22.64 -25.22
CA GLN A 105 1.80 21.44 -25.30
C GLN A 105 2.97 21.61 -24.32
N ALA A 106 2.93 20.89 -23.19
CA ALA A 106 3.83 21.10 -22.06
C ALA A 106 5.28 21.20 -22.55
N GLY A 107 5.92 22.35 -22.28
CA GLY A 107 7.27 22.65 -22.71
C GLY A 107 8.31 21.73 -22.06
N ILE A 108 9.60 22.07 -22.18
CA ILE A 108 10.64 21.33 -21.46
C ILE A 108 10.46 21.59 -19.95
N PRO A 109 10.34 20.54 -19.10
CA PRO A 109 10.21 20.74 -17.66
C PRO A 109 11.47 21.39 -17.10
N LYS A 110 11.29 22.37 -16.21
CA LYS A 110 12.35 23.05 -15.48
C LYS A 110 13.08 22.09 -14.53
N SER A 111 12.30 21.26 -13.85
CA SER A 111 12.82 20.29 -12.90
C SER A 111 12.08 18.96 -13.02
N ARG A 112 12.76 17.90 -12.58
CA ARG A 112 12.18 16.56 -12.44
C ARG A 112 12.61 16.00 -11.10
N THR A 113 11.64 15.63 -10.27
CA THR A 113 11.87 14.94 -8.99
C THR A 113 11.24 13.55 -9.04
N THR A 114 11.96 12.54 -8.59
CA THR A 114 11.49 11.16 -8.51
C THR A 114 11.40 10.72 -7.05
N ILE A 115 10.26 10.17 -6.66
CA ILE A 115 10.04 9.54 -5.36
C ILE A 115 9.66 8.06 -5.59
N THR A 116 10.49 7.14 -5.12
CA THR A 116 10.33 5.68 -5.35
C THR A 116 9.83 4.91 -4.13
N GLN A 117 9.80 5.55 -2.95
CA GLN A 117 9.37 4.92 -1.71
C GLN A 117 7.90 5.21 -1.44
N SER A 118 7.06 4.16 -1.44
CA SER A 118 5.60 4.32 -1.29
C SER A 118 5.18 5.12 -0.05
N LEU A 119 5.83 4.94 1.10
CA LEU A 119 5.52 5.72 2.30
C LEU A 119 5.90 7.20 2.14
N ALA A 120 7.03 7.50 1.49
CA ALA A 120 7.44 8.88 1.20
C ALA A 120 6.49 9.55 0.19
N ILE A 121 5.99 8.81 -0.82
CA ILE A 121 4.96 9.30 -1.74
C ILE A 121 3.68 9.66 -0.97
N LEU A 122 3.24 8.80 -0.04
CA LEU A 122 2.05 9.06 0.76
C LEU A 122 2.21 10.29 1.66
N GLU A 123 3.35 10.44 2.33
CA GLU A 123 3.63 11.63 3.15
C GLU A 123 3.69 12.91 2.29
N TYR A 124 4.35 12.86 1.13
CA TYR A 124 4.38 13.97 0.17
C TYR A 124 2.98 14.39 -0.27
N LEU A 125 2.10 13.43 -0.61
CA LEU A 125 0.73 13.73 -1.02
C LEU A 125 -0.10 14.30 0.14
N GLU A 126 0.12 13.83 1.37
CA GLU A 126 -0.55 14.38 2.55
C GLU A 126 -0.15 15.84 2.80
N GLU A 127 1.14 16.15 2.64
CA GLU A 127 1.68 17.50 2.85
C GLU A 127 1.35 18.45 1.69
N LEU A 128 1.29 17.94 0.45
CA LEU A 128 0.92 18.71 -0.73
C LEU A 128 -0.57 19.11 -0.72
N PHE A 129 -1.43 18.26 -0.16
CA PHE A 129 -2.87 18.47 -0.12
C PHE A 129 -3.40 18.46 1.33
N PRO A 130 -2.96 19.41 2.17
CA PRO A 130 -3.23 19.40 3.61
C PRO A 130 -4.71 19.59 3.95
N ASP A 131 -5.51 20.13 3.03
CA ASP A 131 -6.94 20.37 3.22
C ASP A 131 -7.82 19.18 2.78
N THR A 132 -7.21 18.11 2.25
CA THR A 132 -7.96 16.92 1.83
C THR A 132 -8.28 16.01 3.00
N THR A 133 -9.55 15.58 3.07
CA THR A 133 -10.02 14.63 4.08
C THR A 133 -10.29 13.25 3.44
N PRO A 134 -10.16 12.15 4.19
CA PRO A 134 -9.65 12.09 5.58
C PRO A 134 -8.14 12.35 5.67
N HIS A 135 -7.68 12.86 6.82
CA HIS A 135 -6.24 12.96 7.11
C HIS A 135 -5.67 11.60 7.49
N LEU A 136 -4.64 11.15 6.78
CA LEU A 136 -4.04 9.83 7.03
C LEU A 136 -3.03 9.85 8.18
N ILE A 137 -2.61 11.04 8.60
CA ILE A 137 -1.72 11.27 9.73
C ILE A 137 -2.01 12.67 10.27
N PRO A 138 -1.92 12.94 11.60
CA PRO A 138 -2.18 14.27 12.15
C PRO A 138 -1.39 15.36 11.40
N PRO A 139 -2.03 16.40 10.86
CA PRO A 139 -1.38 17.37 9.96
C PRO A 139 -0.33 18.22 10.69
N PRO A 140 0.66 18.79 9.97
CA PRO A 140 1.70 19.64 10.56
C PRO A 140 1.16 20.83 11.36
N SER A 141 -0.02 21.35 11.03
CA SER A 141 -0.69 22.44 11.75
C SER A 141 -0.93 22.12 13.24
N LEU A 142 -1.21 20.85 13.58
CA LEU A 142 -1.37 20.42 14.98
C LEU A 142 -0.04 20.40 15.74
N LEU A 143 1.10 20.34 15.05
CA LEU A 143 2.44 20.31 15.68
C LEU A 143 2.91 21.71 16.11
N VAL A 144 2.27 22.74 15.57
CA VAL A 144 2.51 24.15 15.92
C VAL A 144 1.39 24.76 16.77
N SER A 145 0.46 23.93 17.28
CA SER A 145 -0.57 24.38 18.23
C SER A 145 0.07 25.04 19.45
N SER A 146 -0.57 26.11 19.95
CA SER A 146 -0.20 26.77 21.20
C SER A 146 -0.51 25.91 22.43
N SER A 147 -1.40 24.92 22.29
CA SER A 147 -1.67 23.93 23.33
C SER A 147 -0.62 22.83 23.33
N VAL A 148 0.17 22.76 24.41
CA VAL A 148 1.18 21.70 24.62
C VAL A 148 0.54 20.32 24.61
N GLU A 149 -0.67 20.19 25.18
CA GLU A 149 -1.39 18.92 25.24
C GLU A 149 -1.79 18.43 23.84
N GLU A 150 -2.40 19.29 23.03
CA GLU A 150 -2.79 18.94 21.65
C GLU A 150 -1.59 18.55 20.81
N LYS A 151 -0.50 19.31 20.93
CA LYS A 151 0.76 19.02 20.26
C LYS A 151 1.31 17.65 20.69
N ASN A 152 1.32 17.35 21.98
CA ASN A 152 1.81 16.07 22.50
C ASN A 152 0.96 14.90 22.01
N VAL A 153 -0.37 15.03 22.04
CA VAL A 153 -1.29 14.01 21.52
C VAL A 153 -1.06 13.78 20.02
N ALA A 154 -0.90 14.85 19.23
CA ALA A 154 -0.62 14.75 17.80
C ALA A 154 0.74 14.07 17.53
N LEU A 155 1.79 14.44 18.26
CA LEU A 155 3.12 13.83 18.16
C LEU A 155 3.09 12.32 18.45
N LEU A 156 2.44 11.92 19.54
CA LEU A 156 2.33 10.51 19.92
C LEU A 156 1.50 9.71 18.90
N LYS A 157 0.38 10.25 18.42
CA LYS A 157 -0.44 9.60 17.38
C LYS A 157 0.34 9.45 16.07
N ARG A 158 1.10 10.48 15.65
CA ARG A 158 2.01 10.38 14.48
C ARG A 158 3.05 9.28 14.67
N ALA A 159 3.68 9.20 15.83
CA ALA A 159 4.69 8.18 16.13
C ALA A 159 4.10 6.77 16.07
N GLN A 160 2.91 6.56 16.64
CA GLN A 160 2.21 5.27 16.59
C GLN A 160 1.87 4.85 15.16
N ILE A 161 1.32 5.77 14.35
CA ILE A 161 1.00 5.53 12.94
C ILE A 161 2.26 5.16 12.16
N LYS A 162 3.35 5.93 12.32
CA LYS A 162 4.61 5.69 11.62
C LYS A 162 5.27 4.38 12.06
N ASN A 163 5.22 4.04 13.35
CA ASN A 163 5.74 2.77 13.86
C ASN A 163 5.05 1.58 13.17
N LEU A 164 3.71 1.56 13.16
CA LEU A 164 2.95 0.51 12.48
C LEU A 164 3.21 0.49 10.96
N ALA A 165 3.29 1.65 10.32
CA ALA A 165 3.60 1.73 8.91
C ALA A 165 4.98 1.14 8.59
N LEU A 166 5.99 1.45 9.39
CA LEU A 166 7.37 0.96 9.24
C LEU A 166 7.48 -0.56 9.47
N VAL A 167 6.72 -1.14 10.40
CA VAL A 167 6.62 -2.61 10.54
C VAL A 167 6.24 -3.27 9.20
N VAL A 168 5.37 -2.63 8.42
CA VAL A 168 4.96 -3.15 7.12
C VAL A 168 5.98 -2.82 6.03
N VAL A 169 6.40 -1.56 5.91
CA VAL A 169 7.19 -1.10 4.75
C VAL A 169 8.69 -1.38 4.86
N ALA A 170 9.22 -1.58 6.08
CA ALA A 170 10.63 -1.87 6.31
C ALA A 170 10.85 -3.34 6.71
N ASP A 171 10.04 -3.88 7.62
CA ASP A 171 10.33 -5.19 8.24
C ASP A 171 9.60 -6.37 7.61
N TRP A 172 8.58 -6.12 6.78
CA TRP A 172 7.74 -7.17 6.20
C TRP A 172 7.76 -7.16 4.67
N GLN A 173 7.17 -6.15 4.03
CA GLN A 173 6.98 -6.16 2.58
C GLN A 173 8.29 -6.31 1.80
N PRO A 174 9.42 -5.69 2.18
CA PRO A 174 10.68 -5.89 1.48
C PRO A 174 11.12 -7.36 1.44
N LEU A 175 10.99 -8.10 2.54
CA LEU A 175 11.40 -9.51 2.64
C LEU A 175 10.48 -10.45 1.86
N ALA A 176 9.20 -10.11 1.79
CA ALA A 176 8.17 -10.87 1.08
C ALA A 176 7.97 -10.42 -0.39
N ASN A 177 8.80 -9.51 -0.89
CA ASN A 177 8.70 -9.02 -2.26
C ASN A 177 9.30 -10.00 -3.27
N LEU A 178 8.89 -9.88 -4.54
CA LEU A 178 9.32 -10.76 -5.64
C LEU A 178 10.85 -10.84 -5.78
N SER A 179 11.57 -9.71 -5.68
CA SER A 179 13.02 -9.68 -5.89
C SER A 179 13.79 -10.50 -4.82
N PRO A 180 13.62 -10.28 -3.50
CA PRO A 180 14.25 -11.11 -2.49
C PRO A 180 13.83 -12.59 -2.55
N VAL A 181 12.55 -12.86 -2.83
CA VAL A 181 12.06 -14.23 -2.98
C VAL A 181 12.74 -14.94 -4.17
N ARG A 182 12.89 -14.27 -5.33
CA ARG A 182 13.64 -14.79 -6.48
C ARG A 182 15.11 -15.01 -6.15
N HIS A 183 15.73 -14.11 -5.39
CA HIS A 183 17.13 -14.25 -4.99
C HIS A 183 17.36 -15.46 -4.08
N VAL A 184 16.53 -15.65 -3.05
CA VAL A 184 16.57 -16.84 -2.18
C VAL A 184 16.33 -18.11 -2.98
N THR A 185 15.39 -18.09 -3.94
CA THR A 185 15.14 -19.21 -4.84
C THR A 185 16.38 -19.56 -5.66
N SER A 186 17.07 -18.56 -6.23
CA SER A 186 18.31 -18.75 -6.99
C SER A 186 19.41 -19.39 -6.15
N LEU A 187 19.63 -18.91 -4.93
CA LEU A 187 20.64 -19.45 -4.02
C LEU A 187 20.33 -20.91 -3.63
N ALA A 188 19.05 -21.23 -3.38
CA ALA A 188 18.63 -22.59 -3.07
C ALA A 188 18.88 -23.56 -4.25
N LEU A 189 18.61 -23.12 -5.48
CA LEU A 189 18.88 -23.90 -6.70
C LEU A 189 20.37 -24.11 -6.94
N GLU A 190 21.20 -23.08 -6.75
CA GLU A 190 22.66 -23.16 -6.86
C GLU A 190 23.23 -24.17 -5.86
N TYR A 191 22.80 -24.09 -4.59
CA TYR A 191 23.24 -25.01 -3.54
C TYR A 191 22.86 -26.46 -3.85
N ALA A 192 21.62 -26.71 -4.27
CA ALA A 192 21.16 -28.04 -4.67
C ALA A 192 21.98 -28.61 -5.85
N THR A 193 22.38 -27.76 -6.80
CA THR A 193 23.20 -28.18 -7.94
C THR A 193 24.60 -28.64 -7.50
N ILE A 194 25.22 -27.90 -6.56
CA ILE A 194 26.54 -28.23 -6.01
C ILE A 194 26.49 -29.56 -5.24
N THR A 195 25.48 -29.77 -4.39
CA THR A 195 25.39 -30.96 -3.54
C THR A 195 25.05 -32.24 -4.32
N HIS A 196 24.19 -32.15 -5.35
CA HIS A 196 23.87 -33.29 -6.22
C HIS A 196 24.98 -33.64 -7.24
N SER A 197 25.94 -32.75 -7.47
CA SER A 197 27.09 -33.01 -8.33
C SER A 197 28.20 -33.80 -7.62
N VAL A 198 28.03 -34.15 -6.34
CA VAL A 198 28.98 -34.97 -5.55
C VAL A 198 28.66 -36.46 -5.73
N PRO A 199 29.57 -37.26 -6.32
CA PRO A 199 29.36 -38.69 -6.51
C PRO A 199 29.19 -39.43 -5.18
N GLY A 200 28.10 -40.19 -5.03
CA GLY A 200 27.82 -40.99 -3.84
C GLY A 200 26.77 -40.40 -2.88
N SER A 201 26.14 -39.27 -3.20
CA SER A 201 24.98 -38.78 -2.46
C SER A 201 23.70 -39.46 -2.96
N GLU A 202 23.12 -40.35 -2.15
CA GLU A 202 21.82 -40.95 -2.43
C GLU A 202 20.69 -39.91 -2.32
N GLU A 203 19.88 -39.85 -3.38
CA GLU A 203 18.52 -39.29 -3.50
C GLU A 203 18.09 -38.11 -2.58
N GLY A 204 18.15 -36.88 -3.11
CA GLY A 204 17.51 -35.68 -2.52
C GLY A 204 16.69 -34.89 -3.55
N LYS A 205 15.71 -35.54 -4.18
CA LYS A 205 14.91 -35.04 -5.31
C LYS A 205 14.02 -33.84 -4.94
N THR A 206 14.28 -32.63 -5.46
CA THR A 206 13.33 -31.51 -5.74
C THR A 206 12.48 -30.93 -4.60
N SER A 207 12.17 -31.69 -3.55
CA SER A 207 11.38 -31.35 -2.39
C SER A 207 12.09 -30.36 -1.46
N ASP A 208 13.40 -30.19 -1.58
CA ASP A 208 14.21 -29.34 -0.71
C ASP A 208 14.09 -27.85 -1.07
N VAL A 209 14.18 -27.50 -2.36
CA VAL A 209 14.09 -26.10 -2.82
C VAL A 209 12.72 -25.50 -2.52
N SER A 210 11.63 -26.24 -2.76
CA SER A 210 10.27 -25.75 -2.42
C SER A 210 10.14 -25.48 -0.93
N GLN A 211 10.68 -26.35 -0.06
CA GLN A 211 10.64 -26.17 1.39
C GLN A 211 11.42 -24.93 1.85
N VAL A 212 12.58 -24.64 1.25
CA VAL A 212 13.35 -23.42 1.55
C VAL A 212 12.54 -22.18 1.22
N ILE A 213 11.91 -22.16 0.04
CA ILE A 213 11.10 -21.03 -0.40
C ILE A 213 9.86 -20.88 0.48
N ASP A 214 9.11 -21.96 0.72
CA ASP A 214 7.93 -21.96 1.57
C ASP A 214 8.28 -21.51 2.99
N GLY A 215 9.44 -21.94 3.51
CA GLY A 215 9.99 -21.52 4.80
C GLY A 215 10.35 -20.04 4.84
N TRP A 216 10.98 -19.49 3.79
CA TRP A 216 11.27 -18.06 3.68
C TRP A 216 9.99 -17.22 3.67
N LEU A 217 9.00 -17.63 2.88
CA LEU A 217 7.72 -16.95 2.78
C LEU A 217 6.95 -17.01 4.10
N GLU A 218 6.86 -18.19 4.70
CA GLU A 218 6.27 -18.37 6.04
C GLU A 218 6.94 -17.44 7.04
N TRP A 219 8.27 -17.49 7.14
CA TRP A 219 9.02 -16.68 8.10
C TRP A 219 8.82 -15.17 7.85
N SER A 220 9.02 -14.71 6.62
CA SER A 220 8.96 -13.29 6.25
C SER A 220 7.57 -12.68 6.45
N HIS A 221 6.49 -13.43 6.18
CA HIS A 221 5.13 -12.98 6.45
C HIS A 221 4.78 -13.03 7.94
N THR A 222 5.04 -14.17 8.58
CA THR A 222 4.61 -14.42 9.97
C THR A 222 5.27 -13.47 10.95
N ARG A 223 6.54 -13.06 10.72
CA ARG A 223 7.19 -12.04 11.57
C ARG A 223 6.47 -10.69 11.53
N GLY A 224 6.08 -10.23 10.34
CA GLY A 224 5.41 -8.94 10.14
C GLY A 224 4.02 -8.94 10.73
N LEU A 225 3.24 -9.99 10.43
CA LEU A 225 1.90 -10.20 11.00
C LEU A 225 1.94 -10.24 12.54
N LYS A 226 2.84 -11.04 13.13
CA LYS A 226 2.95 -11.15 14.60
C LYS A 226 3.36 -9.82 15.25
N ALA A 227 4.29 -9.08 14.65
CA ALA A 227 4.71 -7.79 15.18
C ALA A 227 3.57 -6.77 15.11
N TYR A 228 2.93 -6.64 13.95
CA TYR A 228 1.83 -5.68 13.75
C TYR A 228 0.64 -6.00 14.67
N GLU A 229 0.23 -7.27 14.75
CA GLU A 229 -0.88 -7.70 15.62
C GLU A 229 -0.61 -7.36 17.10
N ARG A 230 0.65 -7.49 17.56
CA ARG A 230 1.02 -7.14 18.95
C ARG A 230 0.90 -5.65 19.22
N TYR A 231 1.35 -4.80 18.30
CA TYR A 231 1.18 -3.35 18.42
C TYR A 231 -0.30 -2.95 18.33
N ALA A 232 -1.05 -3.57 17.41
CA ALA A 232 -2.46 -3.28 17.20
C ALA A 232 -3.33 -3.53 18.44
N ARG A 233 -2.93 -4.43 19.35
CA ARG A 233 -3.68 -4.70 20.60
C ARG A 233 -3.93 -3.47 21.45
N SER A 234 -3.01 -2.50 21.47
CA SER A 234 -3.15 -1.28 22.27
C SER A 234 -3.54 -0.05 21.47
N THR A 235 -3.43 -0.09 20.14
CA THR A 235 -3.70 1.08 19.29
C THR A 235 -5.00 0.96 18.49
N ALA A 236 -5.44 -0.24 18.13
CA ALA A 236 -6.50 -0.42 17.15
C ALA A 236 -7.90 -0.21 17.75
N GLY A 237 -8.64 0.75 17.20
CA GLY A 237 -10.10 0.84 17.28
C GLY A 237 -10.68 0.21 16.01
N ARG A 238 -11.62 0.84 15.30
CA ARG A 238 -12.11 0.38 13.98
C ARG A 238 -10.99 0.15 12.96
N TYR A 239 -9.92 0.93 13.03
CA TYR A 239 -8.75 0.84 12.16
C TYR A 239 -7.48 0.64 13.03
N SER A 240 -6.29 0.78 12.44
CA SER A 240 -5.01 0.46 13.08
C SER A 240 -4.68 1.36 14.27
N VAL A 241 -5.14 2.61 14.24
CA VAL A 241 -4.97 3.58 15.33
C VAL A 241 -6.31 4.30 15.57
N GLY A 242 -7.07 3.80 16.55
CA GLY A 242 -8.41 4.30 16.85
C GLY A 242 -9.43 4.00 15.75
N ASP A 243 -10.39 4.91 15.57
CA ASP A 243 -11.56 4.71 14.69
C ASP A 243 -11.49 5.42 13.33
N GLU A 244 -10.37 6.10 13.04
CA GLU A 244 -10.12 6.80 11.79
C GLU A 244 -9.10 6.07 10.92
N LEU A 245 -9.23 6.15 9.60
CA LEU A 245 -8.28 5.55 8.67
C LEU A 245 -6.98 6.34 8.67
N THR A 246 -5.84 5.65 8.76
CA THR A 246 -4.50 6.25 8.84
C THR A 246 -3.55 5.66 7.81
N LEU A 247 -2.35 6.25 7.67
CA LEU A 247 -1.26 5.69 6.86
C LEU A 247 -0.96 4.23 7.23
N ALA A 248 -1.12 3.86 8.51
CA ALA A 248 -0.91 2.49 8.96
C ALA A 248 -1.84 1.49 8.26
N ASP A 249 -3.11 1.87 8.03
CA ASP A 249 -4.10 1.07 7.32
C ASP A 249 -3.82 1.03 5.81
N ILE A 250 -3.50 2.20 5.24
CA ILE A 250 -3.16 2.35 3.82
C ILE A 250 -2.02 1.42 3.42
N VAL A 251 -1.03 1.23 4.30
CA VAL A 251 0.11 0.33 4.01
C VAL A 251 -0.13 -1.13 4.42
N LEU A 252 -0.87 -1.38 5.50
CA LEU A 252 -1.17 -2.73 6.00
C LEU A 252 -2.03 -3.52 5.02
N VAL A 253 -3.16 -2.96 4.61
CA VAL A 253 -4.22 -3.71 3.91
C VAL A 253 -3.74 -4.27 2.57
N PRO A 254 -2.97 -3.54 1.74
CA PRO A 254 -2.36 -4.13 0.54
C PRO A 254 -1.34 -5.25 0.82
N ALA A 255 -0.64 -5.20 1.96
CA ALA A 255 0.31 -6.26 2.34
C ALA A 255 -0.43 -7.53 2.81
N VAL A 256 -1.52 -7.36 3.56
CA VAL A 256 -2.41 -8.45 3.97
C VAL A 256 -3.10 -9.06 2.76
N GLU A 257 -3.64 -8.26 1.84
CA GLU A 257 -4.22 -8.74 0.58
C GLU A 257 -3.21 -9.59 -0.21
N ASN A 258 -1.97 -9.13 -0.34
CA ASN A 258 -0.92 -9.91 -1.01
C ASN A 258 -0.60 -11.23 -0.31
N TRP A 259 -0.78 -11.31 1.02
CA TRP A 259 -0.58 -12.53 1.78
C TRP A 259 -1.76 -13.51 1.67
N VAL A 260 -3.01 -13.03 1.74
CA VAL A 260 -4.21 -13.89 1.65
C VAL A 260 -4.62 -14.23 0.21
N ARG A 261 -4.07 -13.53 -0.79
CA ARG A 261 -4.28 -13.87 -2.20
C ARG A 261 -3.74 -15.27 -2.48
N GLY A 262 -4.47 -16.03 -3.31
CA GLY A 262 -4.27 -17.47 -3.51
C GLY A 262 -2.89 -17.93 -4.01
N ASP A 263 -2.00 -17.02 -4.39
CA ASP A 263 -0.65 -17.33 -4.88
C ASP A 263 0.18 -18.16 -3.89
N TRP A 264 -0.07 -18.03 -2.58
CA TRP A 264 0.75 -18.62 -1.53
C TRP A 264 0.01 -19.69 -0.71
N GLY A 265 -1.17 -20.12 -1.16
CA GLY A 265 -2.01 -21.11 -0.46
C GLY A 265 -2.52 -20.67 0.93
N ARG A 266 -2.35 -19.39 1.29
CA ARG A 266 -2.74 -18.84 2.59
C ARG A 266 -4.20 -18.42 2.59
N LYS A 267 -4.89 -18.75 3.68
CA LYS A 267 -6.35 -18.60 3.79
C LYS A 267 -6.70 -17.48 4.75
N ILE A 268 -7.70 -16.69 4.38
CA ILE A 268 -8.30 -15.65 5.21
C ILE A 268 -8.73 -16.17 6.60
N GLU A 269 -9.05 -17.46 6.72
CA GLU A 269 -9.41 -18.06 8.02
C GLU A 269 -8.24 -18.16 9.00
N VAL A 270 -7.01 -18.28 8.49
CA VAL A 270 -5.81 -18.19 9.33
C VAL A 270 -5.64 -16.76 9.82
N LEU A 271 -5.88 -15.76 8.96
CA LEU A 271 -5.86 -14.34 9.36
C LEU A 271 -6.81 -14.10 10.53
N LYS A 272 -8.06 -14.56 10.37
CA LYS A 272 -9.12 -14.39 11.36
C LYS A 272 -8.81 -15.04 12.70
N ARG A 273 -8.22 -16.24 12.69
CA ARG A 273 -7.91 -17.00 13.91
C ARG A 273 -6.67 -16.49 14.64
N GLU A 274 -5.58 -16.24 13.91
CA GLU A 274 -4.27 -15.95 14.50
C GLU A 274 -4.01 -14.44 14.68
N TYR A 275 -4.66 -13.61 13.86
CA TYR A 275 -4.43 -12.16 13.80
C TYR A 275 -5.77 -11.37 13.80
N PRO A 276 -6.59 -11.50 14.86
CA PRO A 276 -7.95 -10.97 14.87
C PRO A 276 -8.03 -9.44 14.73
N ASN A 277 -7.06 -8.67 15.22
CA ASN A 277 -7.05 -7.22 15.01
C ASN A 277 -6.77 -6.87 13.56
N ILE A 278 -5.73 -7.47 12.96
CA ILE A 278 -5.42 -7.28 11.54
C ILE A 278 -6.60 -7.70 10.67
N TYR A 279 -7.24 -8.84 10.94
CA TYR A 279 -8.42 -9.30 10.21
C TYR A 279 -9.55 -8.26 10.24
N ARG A 280 -9.88 -7.74 11.43
CA ARG A 280 -10.92 -6.73 11.58
C ARG A 280 -10.59 -5.43 10.82
N ILE A 281 -9.35 -4.96 10.90
CA ILE A 281 -8.88 -3.78 10.16
C ILE A 281 -8.98 -4.01 8.64
N PHE A 282 -8.54 -5.18 8.18
CA PHE A 282 -8.58 -5.59 6.79
C PHE A 282 -10.02 -5.62 6.23
N GLU A 283 -10.94 -6.27 6.94
CA GLU A 283 -12.35 -6.35 6.54
C GLU A 283 -13.05 -4.99 6.57
N ASN A 284 -12.77 -4.14 7.57
CA ASN A 284 -13.31 -2.79 7.61
C ASN A 284 -12.84 -1.92 6.45
N THR A 285 -11.56 -2.05 6.09
CA THR A 285 -10.92 -1.20 5.07
C THR A 285 -11.30 -1.63 3.65
N ARG A 286 -11.41 -2.94 3.40
CA ARG A 286 -11.73 -3.46 2.06
C ARG A 286 -13.13 -3.09 1.58
N GLU A 287 -14.04 -2.74 2.50
CA GLU A 287 -15.39 -2.30 2.17
C GLU A 287 -15.45 -0.88 1.59
N LEU A 288 -14.39 -0.08 1.75
CA LEU A 288 -14.32 1.28 1.24
C LEU A 288 -14.28 1.28 -0.29
N ASP A 289 -15.12 2.09 -0.93
CA ASP A 289 -15.15 2.26 -2.39
C ASP A 289 -13.79 2.68 -2.95
N ALA A 290 -13.06 3.51 -2.22
CA ALA A 290 -11.70 3.92 -2.58
C ALA A 290 -10.74 2.72 -2.65
N TYR A 291 -10.84 1.77 -1.73
CA TYR A 291 -10.03 0.55 -1.77
C TYR A 291 -10.48 -0.36 -2.90
N LYS A 292 -11.79 -0.57 -3.08
CA LYS A 292 -12.36 -1.37 -4.19
C LYS A 292 -11.87 -0.87 -5.56
N LYS A 293 -11.77 0.45 -5.77
CA LYS A 293 -11.20 1.07 -6.98
C LYS A 293 -9.69 0.89 -7.10
N ALA A 294 -8.96 0.92 -5.99
CA ALA A 294 -7.51 0.72 -5.96
C ALA A 294 -7.07 -0.75 -6.04
N HIS A 295 -8.01 -1.67 -5.80
CA HIS A 295 -7.80 -3.10 -5.73
C HIS A 295 -7.18 -3.62 -7.03
N TRP A 296 -6.30 -4.61 -6.92
CA TRP A 296 -5.50 -5.10 -8.05
C TRP A 296 -6.38 -5.63 -9.21
N THR A 297 -7.54 -6.20 -8.91
CA THR A 297 -8.49 -6.68 -9.93
C THR A 297 -9.25 -5.56 -10.65
N ALA A 298 -9.22 -4.33 -10.15
CA ALA A 298 -9.93 -3.19 -10.75
C ALA A 298 -9.04 -2.33 -11.67
N GLN A 299 -7.75 -2.66 -11.80
CA GLN A 299 -6.80 -1.85 -12.57
C GLN A 299 -6.87 -2.16 -14.07
N SER A 300 -6.61 -1.17 -14.93
CA SER A 300 -6.67 -1.36 -16.39
C SER A 300 -5.58 -2.29 -16.92
N ASP A 301 -4.44 -2.39 -16.22
CA ASP A 301 -3.35 -3.31 -16.53
C ASP A 301 -3.55 -4.72 -15.92
N ASN A 302 -4.70 -5.03 -15.33
CA ASN A 302 -4.96 -6.34 -14.70
C ASN A 302 -4.97 -7.55 -15.68
N LYS A 303 -5.05 -7.30 -16.98
CA LYS A 303 -4.91 -8.31 -18.04
C LYS A 303 -3.47 -8.48 -18.53
N VAL A 304 -2.57 -7.60 -18.13
CA VAL A 304 -1.17 -7.60 -18.53
C VAL A 304 -0.42 -8.62 -17.66
N GLY A 305 0.39 -9.48 -18.30
CA GLY A 305 1.15 -10.52 -17.61
C GLY A 305 0.37 -11.80 -17.25
N LEU A 306 -0.95 -11.88 -17.50
CA LEU A 306 -1.74 -13.10 -17.24
C LEU A 306 -1.27 -14.33 -18.06
N ASN A 307 -0.66 -14.09 -19.22
CA ASN A 307 -0.11 -15.14 -20.08
C ASN A 307 1.37 -15.45 -19.79
N ASN A 308 2.01 -14.77 -18.82
CA ASN A 308 3.39 -15.05 -18.43
C ASN A 308 3.42 -15.55 -16.97
N PRO A 309 3.67 -16.85 -16.72
CA PRO A 309 3.68 -17.43 -15.38
C PRO A 309 4.96 -17.06 -14.63
N VAL A 310 5.27 -15.76 -14.49
CA VAL A 310 6.32 -15.32 -13.56
C VAL A 310 5.90 -15.58 -12.10
N PHE A 311 4.61 -15.73 -11.86
CA PHE A 311 4.09 -16.00 -10.52
C PHE A 311 3.74 -17.48 -10.38
N ASN A 312 4.75 -18.28 -10.06
CA ASN A 312 4.58 -19.47 -9.21
C ASN A 312 5.85 -19.67 -8.38
N ILE A 313 5.85 -19.09 -7.18
CA ILE A 313 6.82 -19.41 -6.16
C ILE A 313 6.04 -19.98 -4.97
N GLY A 314 6.35 -21.21 -4.54
CA GLY A 314 5.54 -22.03 -3.62
C GLY A 314 4.59 -23.07 -4.26
N GLY A 315 4.67 -23.29 -5.57
CA GLY A 315 3.90 -24.33 -6.29
C GLY A 315 4.29 -24.56 -7.75
N THR A 316 5.45 -24.05 -8.13
CA THR A 316 6.25 -24.22 -9.36
C THR A 316 5.68 -23.77 -10.71
N ALA A 317 6.29 -22.71 -11.26
CA ALA A 317 6.83 -22.65 -12.61
C ALA A 317 7.95 -21.61 -12.59
N VAL A 318 9.19 -22.10 -12.63
CA VAL A 318 10.40 -21.33 -12.88
C VAL A 318 10.78 -21.60 -14.34
N GLN A 319 10.52 -20.65 -15.25
CA GLN A 319 11.18 -20.55 -16.56
C GLN A 319 11.18 -19.08 -17.00
N LYS A 320 12.23 -18.53 -17.61
CA LYS A 320 13.44 -19.14 -18.21
C LYS A 320 14.63 -19.26 -17.27
#